data_AF-A0A540LNY4-F1
#
_entry.id   AF-A0A540LNY4-F1
#
_cell.length_a   1.000
_cell.length_b   1.000
_cell.length_c   1.000
_cell.angle_alpha   90.00
_cell.angle_beta   90.00
_cell.angle_gamma   90.00
#
_symmetry.space_group_name_H-M   'P 1'
#
loop_
_entity.id
_entity.type
_entity.pdbx_description
1 polymer ?
#
loop_
_entity_poly.entity_id
_entity_poly.type
_entity_poly.pdbx_seq_one_letter_code
_entity_poly.pdbx_strand_id
1 'polypeptide(L)' 'MHDSEAKPVLLCACNDNTVRVYDLPSFSERGKIFSKQEIRSIQVGPGGLFFTGDGTGQVKVWKWTEPAAVTA' A
#
# COMPACT_ATOMS: atom_id res chain seq x y z
N MET A 1 -2.88 -6.72 4.93
CA MET A 1 -1.58 -6.59 5.64
C MET A 1 -1.80 -5.73 6.88
N HIS A 2 -0.79 -5.49 7.70
CA HIS A 2 -0.88 -4.52 8.79
C HIS A 2 -0.01 -3.29 8.47
N ASP A 3 -0.42 -2.12 8.96
CA ASP A 3 0.39 -0.90 8.91
C ASP A 3 1.46 -0.85 10.02
N SER A 4 2.14 0.29 10.15
CA SER A 4 3.18 0.51 11.18
C SER A 4 2.65 0.45 12.62
N GLU A 5 1.34 0.66 12.83
CA GLU A 5 0.67 0.58 14.14
C GLU A 5 -0.04 -0.77 14.35
N ALA A 6 0.30 -1.79 13.52
CA ALA A 6 -0.35 -3.10 13.51
C ALA A 6 -1.86 -3.08 13.18
N LYS A 7 -2.38 -2.01 12.58
CA LYS A 7 -3.79 -1.94 12.16
C LYS A 7 -3.98 -2.66 10.82
N PRO A 8 -5.06 -3.43 10.65
CA PRO A 8 -5.31 -4.15 9.41
C PRO A 8 -5.69 -3.20 8.27
N VAL A 9 -5.07 -3.39 7.11
CA VAL A 9 -5.33 -2.63 5.89
C VAL A 9 -5.51 -3.56 4.69
N LEU A 10 -6.42 -3.16 3.80
CA LEU A 10 -6.65 -3.81 2.51
C LEU A 10 -5.97 -2.99 1.40
N LEU A 11 -5.24 -3.67 0.53
CA LEU A 11 -4.72 -3.11 -0.72
C LEU A 11 -5.46 -3.72 -1.90
N CYS A 12 -5.98 -2.88 -2.79
CA CYS A 12 -6.67 -3.29 -4.00
C CYS A 12 -5.93 -2.76 -5.22
N ALA A 13 -5.38 -3.67 -6.05
CA ALA A 13 -4.87 -3.32 -7.37
C ALA A 13 -6.05 -3.03 -8.31
N CYS A 14 -6.04 -1.87 -8.94
CA CYS A 14 -7.09 -1.44 -9.85
C CYS A 14 -6.53 -1.26 -11.27
N ASN A 15 -7.37 -1.53 -12.28
CA ASN A 15 -7.01 -1.31 -13.69
C ASN A 15 -6.92 0.19 -14.06
N ASP A 16 -7.17 1.09 -13.11
CA ASP A 16 -7.03 2.54 -13.27
C ASP A 16 -5.60 3.04 -12.92
N ASN A 17 -4.60 2.15 -12.97
CA ASN A 17 -3.19 2.42 -12.63
C ASN A 17 -2.98 2.85 -11.17
N THR A 18 -3.86 2.41 -10.26
CA THR A 18 -3.73 2.67 -8.83
C THR A 18 -3.73 1.40 -7.98
N VAL A 19 -3.11 1.49 -6.80
CA VAL A 19 -3.48 0.66 -5.66
C VAL A 19 -4.28 1.52 -4.70
N ARG A 20 -5.50 1.12 -4.38
CA ARG A 20 -6.30 1.76 -3.34
C ARG A 20 -6.04 1.12 -1.99
N VAL A 21 -5.93 1.95 -0.96
CA VAL A 21 -5.67 1.55 0.42
C VAL A 21 -6.91 1.80 1.26
N TYR A 22 -7.38 0.79 1.98
CA TYR A 22 -8.54 0.90 2.86
C TYR A 22 -8.21 0.48 4.30
N ASP A 23 -8.75 1.23 5.25
CA ASP A 23 -8.82 0.83 6.65
C ASP A 23 -9.80 -0.33 6.83
N LEU A 24 -9.42 -1.33 7.63
CA LEU A 24 -10.33 -2.38 8.06
C LEU A 24 -10.70 -2.20 9.54
N PRO A 25 -11.95 -2.52 9.92
CA PRO A 25 -13.02 -3.08 9.09
C PRO A 25 -13.90 -2.04 8.39
N SER A 26 -13.62 -0.73 8.53
CA SER A 26 -14.52 0.33 8.05
C SER A 26 -14.61 0.47 6.54
N PHE A 27 -13.63 -0.06 5.80
CA PHE A 27 -13.44 0.18 4.37
C PHE A 27 -13.33 1.66 4.01
N SER A 28 -12.89 2.49 4.96
CA SER A 28 -12.61 3.90 4.69
C SER A 28 -11.36 4.02 3.81
N GLU A 29 -11.44 4.80 2.73
CA GLU A 29 -10.29 5.00 1.83
C GLU A 29 -9.21 5.82 2.56
N ARG A 30 -8.06 5.20 2.79
CA ARG A 30 -6.90 5.82 3.42
C ARG A 30 -6.04 6.57 2.41
N GLY A 31 -5.97 6.09 1.17
CA GLY A 31 -5.20 6.73 0.11
C GLY A 31 -4.98 5.86 -1.12
N LYS A 32 -4.13 6.36 -2.03
CA LYS A 32 -3.81 5.71 -3.30
C LYS A 32 -2.32 5.72 -3.59
N ILE A 33 -1.85 4.66 -4.23
CA ILE A 33 -0.52 4.55 -4.82
C ILE A 33 -0.67 4.58 -6.33
N PHE A 34 0.16 5.36 -7.03
CA PHE A 34 0.09 5.54 -8.47
C PHE A 34 1.24 4.82 -9.20
N SER A 35 0.92 4.19 -10.32
CA SER A 35 1.85 3.55 -11.26
C SER A 35 1.70 4.10 -12.67
N LYS A 36 2.63 3.72 -13.55
CA LYS A 36 2.58 4.14 -14.96
C LYS A 36 1.60 3.30 -15.79
N GLN A 37 1.41 2.04 -15.41
CA GLN A 37 0.46 1.08 -16.01
C GLN A 37 -0.24 0.27 -14.92
N GLU A 38 -1.12 -0.66 -15.30
CA GLU A 38 -1.94 -1.39 -14.35
C GLU A 38 -1.07 -2.19 -13.39
N ILE A 39 -1.44 -2.16 -12.11
CA ILE A 39 -0.79 -2.97 -11.10
C ILE A 39 -1.25 -4.42 -11.28
N ARG A 40 -0.31 -5.33 -11.49
CA ARG A 40 -0.61 -6.77 -11.69
C ARG A 40 -0.25 -7.63 -10.49
N SER A 41 0.56 -7.11 -9.59
CA SER A 41 0.98 -7.86 -8.41
C SER A 41 1.21 -6.93 -7.22
N ILE A 42 0.76 -7.40 -6.06
CA ILE A 42 1.04 -6.83 -4.75
C ILE A 42 1.54 -7.99 -3.89
N GLN A 43 2.70 -7.83 -3.24
CA GLN A 43 3.27 -8.85 -2.36
C GLN A 43 3.77 -8.23 -1.05
N VAL A 44 3.51 -8.91 0.06
CA VAL A 44 4.03 -8.53 1.38
C VAL A 44 5.43 -9.10 1.52
N GLY A 45 6.36 -8.25 1.94
CA GLY A 45 7.76 -8.60 2.19
C GLY A 45 8.12 -8.66 3.67
N PRO A 46 9.37 -9.01 3.99
CA PRO A 46 9.88 -8.94 5.36
C PRO A 46 9.97 -7.49 5.86
N GLY A 47 10.01 -7.31 7.18
CA GLY A 47 10.33 -6.01 7.79
C GLY A 47 9.28 -4.90 7.56
N GLY A 48 8.02 -5.28 7.32
CA GLY A 48 6.94 -4.32 7.05
C GLY A 48 6.99 -3.70 5.65
N LEU A 49 7.78 -4.28 4.75
CA LEU A 49 7.82 -3.89 3.35
C LEU A 49 6.66 -4.51 2.57
N PHE A 50 6.28 -3.85 1.48
CA PHE A 50 5.46 -4.45 0.43
C PHE A 50 5.89 -3.94 -0.94
N PHE A 51 5.56 -4.72 -1.96
CA PHE A 51 5.98 -4.50 -3.33
C PHE A 51 4.77 -4.36 -4.24
N THR A 52 4.88 -3.47 -5.22
CA THR A 52 3.90 -3.33 -6.30
C THR A 52 4.61 -3.47 -7.64
N GLY A 53 4.12 -4.35 -8.50
CA GLY A 53 4.62 -4.52 -9.87
C GLY A 53 3.59 -4.03 -10.88
N ASP A 54 4.02 -3.20 -11.84
CA ASP A 54 3.16 -2.66 -12.90
C ASP A 54 3.47 -3.24 -14.29
N GLY A 55 2.58 -2.98 -15.26
CA GLY A 55 2.72 -3.45 -16.64
C GLY A 55 3.97 -2.94 -17.39
N THR A 56 4.68 -1.94 -16.87
CA THR A 56 5.94 -1.47 -17.46
C THR A 56 7.14 -2.36 -17.11
N GLY A 57 6.94 -3.36 -16.24
CA GLY A 57 7.99 -4.22 -15.72
C GLY A 57 8.74 -3.62 -14.54
N GLN A 58 8.31 -2.46 -14.02
CA GLN A 58 8.90 -1.85 -12.84
C GLN A 58 8.31 -2.42 -11.55
N VAL A 59 9.17 -2.58 -10.55
CA VAL A 59 8.79 -2.90 -9.17
C VAL A 59 9.08 -1.70 -8.29
N LYS A 60 8.09 -1.29 -7.50
CA LYS A 60 8.26 -0.30 -6.43
C LYS A 60 8.21 -0.98 -5.08
N VAL A 61 9.05 -0.50 -4.17
CA VAL A 61 9.13 -0.94 -2.78
C VAL A 61 8.52 0.13 -1.89
N TRP A 62 7.71 -0.31 -0.94
CA TRP A 62 6.98 0.56 -0.03
C TRP A 62 7.19 0.12 1.42
N LYS A 63 7.21 1.09 2.32
CA LYS A 63 7.19 0.88 3.77
C LYS A 63 6.22 1.88 4.37
N TRP A 64 5.44 1.46 5.36
CA TRP A 64 4.64 2.38 6.16
C TRP A 64 5.57 3.34 6.90
N THR A 65 5.23 4.63 6.87
CA THR A 65 5.87 5.60 7.76
C THR A 65 5.36 5.36 9.17
N GLU A 66 6.24 5.50 10.16
CA GLU A 66 5.79 5.62 11.54
C GLU A 66 5.01 6.94 11.69
N PRO A 67 3.98 6.97 12.54
CA PRO A 67 3.37 8.24 12.92
C PRO A 67 4.48 9.16 13.42
N ALA A 68 4.51 10.41 12.96
CA ALA A 68 5.41 11.39 13.56
C ALA A 68 5.12 11.41 15.08
N ALA A 69 6.14 11.21 15.91
CA ALA A 69 5.99 11.37 17.34
C ALA A 69 5.43 12.77 17.57
N VAL A 70 4.20 12.86 18.06
CA VAL A 70 3.62 14.14 18.45
C VAL A 70 4.43 14.59 19.66
N THR A 71 5.45 15.40 19.44
CA THR A 71 6.14 16.12 20.50
C THR A 71 5.16 17.15 21.03
N ALA A 72 4.65 16.91 22.24
CA ALA A 72 3.87 17.85 23.02
C ALA A 72 4.72 19.07 23.43
#